data_AF-X1AL81-F1
#
_entry.id   AF-X1AL81-F1
#
_cell.length_a   1.000
_cell.length_b   1.000
_cell.length_c   1.000
_cell.angle_alpha   90.00
_cell.angle_beta   90.00
_cell.angle_gamma   90.00
#
_symmetry.space_group_name_H-M   'P 1'
#
loop_
_entity.id
_entity.type
_entity.pdbx_description
1 polymer ?
#
loop_
_entity_poly.entity_id
_entity_poly.type
_entity_poly.pdbx_seq_one_letter_code
_entity_poly.pdbx_strand_id
1 'polypeptide(L)'
;EFLYDKAVGKITALDILDPETGEVIINGGKKITREHATKICNRHLDLIKVRANNKIACINIIINVGFIRREKIVAVGMPIIQGITQASLSTESFLSAASFQRTTHVLTNASIKGKVDKLYGLKENVIIGNIIPAGTGLDKYREIEVDSSHDEEEKVEELFKESEGEQKKKEIDIFKEEDEGSKEKMSDYTTDQEPKLN
;
A
#
# COMPACT_ATOMS: atom_id res chain seq x y z
N GLU A 1 18.88 -32.32 -1.60
CA GLU A 1 18.74 -31.97 -0.17
C GLU A 1 17.43 -31.23 0.14
N PHE A 2 17.07 -30.19 -0.62
CA PHE A 2 15.84 -29.39 -0.42
C PHE A 2 14.52 -30.17 -0.32
N LEU A 3 14.35 -31.28 -1.06
CA LEU A 3 13.15 -32.11 -0.94
C LEU A 3 13.05 -32.75 0.45
N TYR A 4 14.17 -33.22 1.00
CA TYR A 4 14.18 -33.92 2.28
C TYR A 4 13.73 -32.99 3.41
N ASP A 5 14.19 -31.74 3.41
CA ASP A 5 13.80 -30.76 4.42
C ASP A 5 12.31 -30.34 4.32
N LYS A 6 11.79 -30.23 3.10
CA LYS A 6 10.39 -29.81 2.88
C LYS A 6 9.37 -30.95 3.00
N ALA A 7 9.73 -32.19 2.67
CA ALA A 7 8.79 -33.32 2.62
C ALA A 7 8.87 -34.23 3.84
N VAL A 8 10.06 -34.49 4.37
CA VAL A 8 10.22 -35.41 5.51
C VAL A 8 9.59 -34.80 6.75
N GLY A 9 8.79 -35.60 7.45
CA GLY A 9 8.14 -35.16 8.69
C GLY A 9 6.68 -34.78 8.53
N LYS A 10 6.20 -34.53 7.31
CA LYS A 10 4.80 -34.16 7.04
C LYS A 10 3.93 -35.39 6.75
N ILE A 11 2.62 -35.20 6.85
CA ILE A 11 1.61 -36.25 6.64
C ILE A 11 0.97 -36.07 5.25
N THR A 12 0.93 -37.14 4.47
CA THR A 12 0.31 -37.13 3.14
C THR A 12 -1.20 -36.91 3.27
N ALA A 13 -1.76 -36.08 2.39
CA ALA A 13 -3.20 -35.87 2.35
C ALA A 13 -3.93 -36.95 1.53
N LEU A 14 -3.25 -37.53 0.53
CA LEU A 14 -3.76 -38.55 -0.38
C LEU A 14 -2.73 -39.67 -0.55
N ASP A 15 -3.19 -40.81 -1.08
CA ASP A 15 -2.32 -41.87 -1.56
C ASP A 15 -1.45 -41.33 -2.70
N ILE A 16 -0.14 -41.58 -2.61
CA ILE A 16 0.83 -41.22 -3.64
C ILE A 16 1.11 -42.47 -4.45
N LEU A 17 0.74 -42.44 -5.72
CA LEU A 17 0.92 -43.53 -6.67
C LEU A 17 2.14 -43.27 -7.54
N ASP A 18 2.84 -44.35 -7.89
CA ASP A 18 3.85 -44.32 -8.94
C ASP A 18 3.18 -44.08 -10.30
N PRO A 19 3.64 -43.11 -11.10
CA PRO A 19 3.04 -42.81 -12.40
C PRO A 19 3.26 -43.90 -13.45
N GLU A 20 4.28 -44.75 -13.26
CA GLU A 20 4.65 -45.80 -14.22
C GLU A 20 4.12 -47.19 -13.84
N THR A 21 4.09 -47.52 -12.55
CA THR A 21 3.70 -48.86 -12.05
C THR A 21 2.31 -48.87 -11.43
N GLY A 22 1.74 -47.71 -11.08
CA GLY A 22 0.46 -47.61 -10.37
C GLY A 22 0.51 -48.12 -8.92
N GLU A 23 1.69 -48.44 -8.41
CA GLU A 23 1.87 -48.92 -7.04
C GLU A 23 1.80 -47.76 -6.03
N VAL A 24 1.25 -48.05 -4.85
CA VAL A 24 1.11 -47.05 -3.79
C VAL A 24 2.46 -46.89 -3.07
N ILE A 25 3.13 -45.75 -3.25
CA ILE A 25 4.39 -45.43 -2.57
C ILE A 25 4.14 -45.11 -1.09
N ILE A 26 3.08 -44.33 -0.82
CA ILE A 26 2.65 -43.91 0.51
C ILE A 26 1.12 -43.82 0.54
N ASN A 27 0.49 -44.43 1.54
CA ASN A 27 -0.94 -44.22 1.79
C ASN A 27 -1.18 -42.84 2.42
N GLY A 28 -2.31 -42.21 2.09
CA GLY A 28 -2.84 -41.01 2.70
C GLY A 28 -2.93 -41.16 4.22
N GLY A 29 -2.55 -40.10 4.93
CA GLY A 29 -2.52 -40.09 6.39
C GLY A 29 -1.23 -40.68 7.00
N LYS A 30 -0.29 -41.20 6.20
CA LYS A 30 1.01 -41.65 6.68
C LYS A 30 2.06 -40.54 6.63
N LYS A 31 3.05 -40.64 7.51
CA LYS A 31 4.18 -39.72 7.58
C LYS A 31 5.20 -40.03 6.50
N ILE A 32 5.70 -38.99 5.83
CA ILE A 32 6.75 -39.13 4.82
C ILE A 32 8.09 -39.37 5.53
N THR A 33 8.68 -40.54 5.30
CA THR A 33 10.03 -40.91 5.75
C THR A 33 11.07 -40.61 4.67
N ARG A 34 12.35 -40.69 5.03
CA ARG A 34 13.45 -40.51 4.07
C ARG A 34 13.40 -41.54 2.93
N GLU A 35 13.07 -42.79 3.23
CA GLU A 35 12.95 -43.86 2.24
C GLU A 35 11.84 -43.59 1.22
N HIS A 36 10.68 -43.13 1.69
CA HIS A 36 9.60 -42.75 0.78
C HIS A 36 9.97 -41.55 -0.10
N ALA A 37 10.69 -40.56 0.46
CA ALA A 37 11.17 -39.41 -0.30
C ALA A 37 12.16 -39.82 -1.41
N THR A 38 13.03 -40.81 -1.17
CA THR A 38 13.94 -41.35 -2.20
C THR A 38 13.17 -42.03 -3.33
N LYS A 39 12.11 -42.80 -3.02
CA LYS A 39 11.24 -43.43 -4.04
C LYS A 39 10.53 -42.37 -4.90
N ILE A 40 10.00 -41.33 -4.26
CA ILE A 40 9.35 -40.18 -4.95
C ILE A 40 10.33 -39.47 -5.89
N CYS A 41 11.56 -39.19 -5.42
CA CYS A 41 12.61 -38.55 -6.22
C CYS A 41 12.92 -39.33 -7.50
N ASN A 42 13.10 -40.65 -7.37
CA ASN A 42 13.51 -41.49 -8.49
C ASN A 42 12.41 -41.61 -9.57
N ARG A 43 11.15 -41.40 -9.18
CA ARG A 43 9.96 -41.58 -10.02
C ARG A 43 9.40 -40.27 -10.61
N HIS A 44 10.15 -39.16 -10.48
CA HIS A 44 9.82 -37.86 -11.08
C HIS A 44 8.39 -37.37 -10.77
N LEU A 45 7.97 -37.49 -9.51
CA LEU A 45 6.72 -36.89 -9.06
C LEU A 45 6.91 -35.40 -8.84
N ASP A 46 6.19 -34.58 -9.61
CA ASP A 46 6.30 -33.11 -9.53
C ASP A 46 5.49 -32.50 -8.39
N LEU A 47 4.40 -33.15 -7.97
CA LEU A 47 3.39 -32.58 -7.08
C LEU A 47 2.95 -33.59 -6.00
N ILE A 48 3.09 -33.21 -4.72
CA ILE A 48 2.47 -33.95 -3.60
C ILE A 48 1.53 -33.03 -2.82
N LYS A 49 0.36 -33.55 -2.47
CA LYS A 49 -0.58 -32.92 -1.54
C LYS A 49 -0.25 -33.35 -0.11
N VAL A 50 0.13 -32.38 0.71
CA VAL A 50 0.54 -32.59 2.09
C VAL A 50 -0.43 -31.85 3.01
N ARG A 51 -0.75 -32.47 4.15
CA ARG A 51 -1.54 -31.83 5.21
C ARG A 51 -0.59 -31.16 6.20
N ALA A 52 -0.66 -29.84 6.32
CA ALA A 52 0.06 -29.06 7.32
C ALA A 52 -0.94 -28.19 8.08
N ASN A 53 -0.97 -28.29 9.43
CA ASN A 53 -1.85 -27.52 10.31
C ASN A 53 -3.32 -27.53 9.87
N ASN A 54 -3.85 -28.73 9.57
CA ASN A 54 -5.23 -28.97 9.12
C ASN A 54 -5.63 -28.31 7.79
N LYS A 55 -4.68 -27.73 7.05
CA LYS A 55 -4.87 -27.22 5.67
C LYS A 55 -4.16 -28.14 4.68
N ILE A 56 -4.78 -28.32 3.50
CA ILE A 56 -4.20 -29.05 2.38
C ILE A 56 -3.32 -28.08 1.60
N ALA A 57 -2.03 -28.39 1.48
CA ALA A 57 -1.08 -27.61 0.71
C ALA A 57 -0.48 -28.46 -0.42
N CYS A 58 -0.39 -27.89 -1.62
CA CYS A 58 0.32 -28.49 -2.74
C CYS A 58 1.78 -28.02 -2.70
N ILE A 59 2.73 -28.94 -2.74
CA ILE A 59 4.16 -28.63 -2.79
C ILE A 59 4.71 -29.16 -4.12
N ASN A 60 5.37 -28.28 -4.88
CA ASN A 60 6.15 -28.65 -6.05
C ASN A 60 7.50 -29.24 -5.59
N ILE A 61 7.84 -30.40 -6.14
CA ILE A 61 9.01 -31.22 -5.75
C ILE A 61 10.19 -30.96 -6.68
N ILE A 62 9.90 -30.80 -7.96
CA ILE A 62 10.91 -30.51 -8.98
C ILE A 62 10.80 -29.02 -9.31
N ILE A 63 11.76 -28.25 -8.81
CA ILE A 63 12.04 -26.91 -9.32
C ILE A 63 12.93 -27.14 -10.54
N ASN A 64 12.39 -26.98 -11.75
CA ASN A 64 13.18 -27.04 -12.97
C ASN A 64 14.43 -26.16 -12.80
N VAL A 65 15.61 -26.78 -12.86
CA VAL A 65 16.89 -26.14 -12.58
C VAL A 65 17.32 -25.33 -13.80
N GLY A 66 16.57 -24.28 -14.10
CA GLY A 66 16.97 -23.19 -14.97
C GLY A 66 17.37 -22.00 -14.10
N PHE A 67 18.67 -21.77 -13.95
CA PHE A 67 19.30 -20.71 -13.15
C PHE A 67 19.05 -20.77 -11.64
N ILE A 68 20.12 -20.95 -10.86
CA ILE A 68 20.15 -20.76 -9.40
C ILE A 68 19.94 -19.26 -9.10
N ARG A 69 18.70 -18.79 -9.19
CA ARG A 69 18.25 -17.59 -8.49
C ARG A 69 18.19 -17.98 -7.02
N ARG A 70 19.07 -17.43 -6.17
CA ARG A 70 18.85 -17.39 -4.72
C ARG A 70 17.37 -17.06 -4.49
N GLU A 71 16.65 -17.86 -3.70
CA GLU A 71 15.29 -17.52 -3.28
C GLU A 71 15.38 -16.12 -2.67
N LYS A 72 14.92 -15.10 -3.42
CA LYS A 72 14.92 -13.72 -2.94
C LYS A 72 13.86 -13.66 -1.87
N ILE A 73 14.30 -13.56 -0.62
CA ILE A 73 13.42 -13.24 0.50
C ILE A 73 12.76 -11.91 0.15
N VAL A 74 11.43 -11.84 0.30
CA VAL A 74 10.70 -10.59 0.08
C VAL A 74 11.24 -9.51 1.02
N ALA A 75 11.40 -8.29 0.52
CA ALA A 75 11.87 -7.19 1.35
C ALA A 75 10.83 -6.90 2.44
N VAL A 76 11.24 -6.99 3.70
CA VAL A 76 10.42 -6.61 4.86
C VAL A 76 10.91 -5.24 5.33
N GLY A 77 10.03 -4.25 5.35
CA GLY A 77 10.32 -2.89 5.82
C GLY A 77 9.49 -2.54 7.05
N MET A 78 10.02 -1.69 7.92
CA MET A 78 9.31 -1.10 9.05
C MET A 78 9.17 0.42 8.83
N PRO A 79 7.97 1.00 8.94
CA PRO A 79 7.80 2.44 8.78
C PRO A 79 8.47 3.18 9.94
N ILE A 80 9.14 4.30 9.62
CA ILE A 80 9.74 5.20 10.60
C ILE A 80 9.14 6.60 10.45
N ILE A 81 8.80 7.24 11.57
CA ILE A 81 8.33 8.62 11.57
C ILE A 81 9.55 9.54 11.65
N GLN A 82 9.64 10.48 10.72
CA GLN A 82 10.66 11.52 10.71
C GLN A 82 9.98 12.90 10.80
N GLY A 83 10.62 13.84 11.49
CA GLY A 83 10.16 15.23 11.50
C GLY A 83 10.33 15.89 10.14
N ILE A 84 9.50 16.90 9.85
CA ILE A 84 9.46 17.58 8.54
C ILE A 84 10.83 18.10 8.07
N THR A 85 11.65 18.62 8.99
CA THR A 85 12.99 19.13 8.70
C THR A 85 13.94 18.02 8.26
N GLN A 86 13.89 16.88 8.96
CA GLN A 86 14.76 15.75 8.66
C GLN A 86 14.35 15.05 7.36
N ALA A 87 13.05 14.91 7.13
CA ALA A 87 12.50 14.38 5.89
C ALA A 87 12.89 15.26 4.69
N SER A 88 12.82 16.59 4.83
CA SER A 88 13.17 17.55 3.76
C SER A 88 14.67 17.52 3.41
N LEU A 89 15.54 17.35 4.41
CA LEU A 89 16.98 17.22 4.21
C LEU A 89 17.39 15.86 3.62
N SER A 90 16.56 14.83 3.77
CA SER A 90 16.81 13.47 3.27
C SER A 90 16.30 13.23 1.84
N THR A 91 15.96 14.30 1.11
CA THR A 91 15.49 14.22 -0.27
C THR A 91 16.60 13.75 -1.22
N GLU A 92 16.21 13.13 -2.35
CA GLU A 92 17.16 12.58 -3.31
C GLU A 92 17.93 13.69 -4.05
N SER A 93 17.30 14.83 -4.32
CA SER A 93 17.99 15.98 -4.89
C SER A 93 18.78 16.74 -3.84
N PHE A 94 20.07 16.95 -4.11
CA PHE A 94 20.88 17.79 -3.23
C PHE A 94 20.60 19.28 -3.45
N LEU A 95 20.14 19.69 -4.65
CA LEU A 95 19.83 21.09 -4.94
C LEU A 95 18.55 21.54 -4.22
N SER A 96 17.53 20.67 -4.20
CA SER A 96 16.31 20.86 -3.42
C SER A 96 16.58 20.83 -1.91
N ALA A 97 17.42 19.89 -1.44
CA ALA A 97 17.80 19.80 -0.04
C ALA A 97 18.61 21.03 0.43
N ALA A 98 19.60 21.46 -0.36
CA ALA A 98 20.48 22.58 0.00
C ALA A 98 19.69 23.90 0.12
N SER A 99 18.69 24.11 -0.72
CA SER A 99 17.86 25.32 -0.71
C SER A 99 16.83 25.36 0.44
N PHE A 100 16.73 24.34 1.30
CA PHE A 100 15.90 24.42 2.50
C PHE A 100 16.70 25.03 3.65
N GLN A 101 17.71 24.30 4.15
CA GLN A 101 18.59 24.71 5.25
C GLN A 101 19.93 23.95 5.16
N ARG A 102 20.93 24.35 5.97
CA ARG A 102 22.24 23.65 6.11
C ARG A 102 22.96 23.43 4.77
N THR A 103 22.96 24.45 3.91
CA THR A 103 23.54 24.45 2.54
C THR A 103 24.96 23.87 2.48
N THR A 104 25.87 24.35 3.33
CA THR A 104 27.28 23.93 3.35
C THR A 104 27.43 22.43 3.61
N HIS A 105 26.69 21.89 4.58
CA HIS A 105 26.71 20.46 4.90
C HIS A 105 26.14 19.60 3.77
N VAL A 106 25.04 20.03 3.13
CA VAL A 106 24.42 19.30 2.02
C VAL A 106 25.34 19.27 0.80
N LEU A 107 25.89 20.43 0.39
CA LEU A 107 26.77 20.52 -0.77
C LEU A 107 28.09 19.77 -0.55
N THR A 108 28.69 19.86 0.64
CA THR A 108 29.93 19.14 0.95
C THR A 108 29.73 17.62 0.84
N ASN A 109 28.65 17.09 1.43
CA ASN A 109 28.35 15.66 1.34
C ASN A 109 28.01 15.21 -0.09
N ALA A 110 27.33 16.05 -0.87
CA ALA A 110 27.05 15.78 -2.27
C ALA A 110 28.34 15.72 -3.10
N SER A 111 29.26 16.67 -2.88
CA SER A 111 30.57 16.71 -3.55
C SER A 111 31.45 15.51 -3.18
N ILE A 112 31.51 15.12 -1.91
CA ILE A 112 32.27 13.93 -1.47
C ILE A 112 31.73 12.66 -2.13
N LYS A 113 30.39 12.55 -2.25
CA LYS A 113 29.74 11.39 -2.87
C LYS A 113 29.70 11.44 -4.40
N GLY A 114 30.10 12.56 -5.02
CA GLY A 114 29.94 12.78 -6.47
C GLY A 114 28.48 12.67 -6.92
N LYS A 115 27.53 13.16 -6.11
CA LYS A 115 26.10 13.01 -6.39
C LYS A 115 25.69 13.87 -7.59
N VAL A 116 24.96 13.29 -8.53
CA VAL A 116 24.41 14.01 -9.70
C VAL A 116 22.91 14.18 -9.50
N ASP A 117 22.43 15.41 -9.73
CA ASP A 117 21.00 15.73 -9.66
C ASP A 117 20.33 15.47 -11.02
N LYS A 118 19.20 14.77 -11.02
CA LYS A 118 18.45 14.44 -12.24
C LYS A 118 17.33 15.43 -12.55
N LEU A 119 17.07 16.40 -11.66
CA LEU A 119 16.08 17.47 -11.85
C LEU A 119 14.66 16.92 -12.11
N TYR A 120 14.24 15.89 -11.37
CA TYR A 120 12.86 15.39 -11.46
C TYR A 120 11.90 16.16 -10.55
N GLY A 121 12.43 16.89 -9.57
CA GLY A 121 11.65 17.64 -8.60
C GLY A 121 11.20 19.01 -9.11
N LEU A 122 10.17 19.55 -8.47
CA LEU A 122 9.69 20.89 -8.72
C LEU A 122 10.76 21.94 -8.39
N LYS A 123 11.31 21.87 -7.17
CA LYS A 123 12.19 22.92 -6.62
C LYS A 123 13.53 22.99 -7.36
N GLU A 124 14.10 21.85 -7.75
CA GLU A 124 15.29 21.81 -8.62
C GLU A 124 15.10 22.59 -9.92
N ASN A 125 14.02 22.32 -10.64
CA ASN A 125 13.76 22.95 -11.93
C ASN A 125 13.52 24.45 -11.77
N VAL A 126 12.83 24.87 -10.71
CA VAL A 126 12.65 26.30 -10.39
C VAL A 126 14.00 26.99 -10.13
N ILE A 127 14.90 26.37 -9.37
CA ILE A 127 16.22 26.95 -9.05
C ILE A 127 17.08 27.12 -10.31
N ILE A 128 17.05 26.13 -11.21
CA ILE A 128 17.81 26.16 -12.47
C ILE A 128 17.17 27.07 -13.52
N GLY A 129 15.86 27.32 -13.42
CA GLY A 129 15.09 28.05 -14.42
C GLY A 129 14.61 27.17 -15.59
N ASN A 130 14.46 25.86 -15.36
CA ASN A 130 13.86 24.93 -16.30
C ASN A 130 12.33 24.83 -16.09
N ILE A 131 11.62 24.31 -17.09
CA ILE A 131 10.18 24.05 -16.98
C ILE A 131 9.92 23.08 -15.83
N ILE A 132 8.97 23.43 -14.98
CA ILE A 132 8.59 22.60 -13.83
C ILE A 132 7.80 21.36 -14.27
N PRO A 133 7.96 20.20 -13.62
CA PRO A 133 7.21 18.99 -13.94
C PRO A 133 5.78 19.02 -13.36
N ALA A 134 5.07 20.14 -13.53
CA ALA A 134 3.71 20.36 -13.05
C ALA A 134 2.95 21.31 -13.98
N GLY A 135 1.62 21.19 -14.01
CA GLY A 135 0.76 22.01 -14.86
C GLY A 135 1.15 21.91 -16.34
N THR A 136 1.25 23.06 -17.01
CA THR A 136 1.66 23.21 -18.42
C THR A 136 3.06 22.69 -18.73
N GLY A 137 3.88 22.44 -17.70
CA GLY A 137 5.19 21.85 -17.87
C GLY A 137 5.17 20.35 -18.15
N LEU A 138 4.06 19.67 -17.86
CA LEU A 138 3.82 18.29 -18.30
C LEU A 138 3.35 18.27 -19.75
N ASP A 139 3.82 17.30 -20.53
CA ASP A 139 3.51 17.22 -21.97
C ASP A 139 2.01 17.18 -22.26
N LYS A 140 1.20 16.58 -21.37
CA LYS A 140 -0.26 16.50 -21.48
C LYS A 140 -0.98 17.86 -21.48
N TYR A 141 -0.40 18.87 -20.83
CA TYR A 141 -1.02 20.18 -20.64
C TYR A 141 -0.31 21.29 -21.41
N ARG A 142 0.73 20.96 -22.19
CA ARG A 142 1.52 21.95 -22.94
C ARG A 142 0.78 22.48 -24.18
N GLU A 143 -0.08 21.66 -24.76
CA GLU A 143 -0.84 21.95 -25.98
C GLU A 143 -2.27 22.42 -25.70
N ILE A 144 -2.65 22.57 -24.43
CA ILE A 144 -3.99 23.04 -24.06
C ILE A 144 -3.99 24.57 -24.13
N GLU A 145 -4.74 25.12 -25.07
CA GLU A 145 -5.06 26.54 -25.11
C GLU A 145 -6.07 26.86 -24.00
N VAL A 146 -5.67 27.71 -23.06
CA VAL A 146 -6.54 28.18 -21.99
C VAL A 146 -7.34 29.36 -22.53
N ASP A 147 -8.63 29.16 -22.77
CA ASP A 147 -9.55 30.25 -23.08
C ASP A 147 -9.84 31.03 -21.80
N SER A 148 -9.44 32.30 -21.77
CA SER A 148 -9.58 33.20 -20.61
C SER A 148 -10.90 33.98 -20.63
N SER A 149 -11.92 33.51 -21.35
CA SER A 149 -13.27 34.03 -21.23
C SER A 149 -13.73 33.88 -19.78
N HIS A 150 -13.84 34.99 -19.07
CA HIS A 150 -14.25 35.09 -17.65
C HIS A 150 -15.66 34.50 -17.38
N ASP A 151 -16.37 34.07 -18.41
CA ASP A 151 -17.74 33.55 -18.34
C ASP A 151 -17.82 32.14 -17.74
N GLU A 152 -16.72 31.37 -17.73
CA GLU A 152 -16.71 30.00 -17.18
C GLU A 152 -16.28 29.96 -15.70
N GLU A 153 -15.53 30.96 -15.21
CA GLU A 153 -15.16 31.05 -13.79
C GLU A 153 -16.39 31.33 -12.91
N GLU A 154 -17.30 32.20 -13.35
CA GLU A 154 -18.57 32.46 -12.64
C GLU A 154 -19.48 31.23 -12.61
N LYS A 155 -19.59 30.48 -13.72
CA LYS A 155 -20.38 29.23 -13.77
C LYS A 155 -19.81 28.15 -12.86
N VAL A 156 -18.49 28.02 -12.82
CA VAL A 156 -17.81 27.04 -11.97
C VAL A 156 -17.99 27.42 -10.49
N GLU A 157 -17.90 28.71 -10.13
CA GLU A 157 -18.23 29.18 -8.77
C GLU A 157 -19.70 28.96 -8.39
N GLU A 158 -20.64 29.16 -9.32
CA GLU A 158 -22.06 28.88 -9.09
C GLU A 158 -22.32 27.39 -8.86
N LEU A 159 -21.70 26.51 -9.66
CA LEU A 159 -21.76 25.05 -9.48
C LEU A 159 -21.17 24.60 -8.13
N PHE A 160 -20.07 25.21 -7.68
CA PHE A 160 -19.50 24.93 -6.36
C PHE A 160 -20.45 25.37 -5.22
N LYS A 161 -21.06 26.56 -5.32
CA LYS A 161 -22.05 27.05 -4.34
C LYS A 161 -23.32 26.19 -4.29
N GLU A 162 -23.79 25.71 -5.44
CA GLU A 162 -24.93 24.77 -5.49
C GLU A 162 -24.59 23.43 -4.84
N SER A 163 -23.39 22.90 -5.08
CA SER A 163 -22.95 21.64 -4.49
C SER A 163 -22.77 21.70 -2.96
N GLU A 164 -22.30 22.83 -2.41
CA GLU A 164 -22.25 23.07 -0.97
C GLU A 164 -23.65 23.24 -0.36
N GLY A 165 -24.57 23.87 -1.10
CA GLY A 165 -25.96 24.04 -0.70
C GLY A 165 -26.73 22.72 -0.65
N GLU A 166 -26.49 21.81 -1.60
CA GLU A 166 -27.06 20.45 -1.59
C GLU A 166 -26.47 19.57 -0.49
N GLN A 167 -25.16 19.70 -0.20
CA GLN A 167 -24.53 18.98 0.91
C GLN A 167 -25.07 19.44 2.27
N LYS A 168 -25.27 20.75 2.46
CA LYS A 168 -25.93 21.29 3.66
C LYS A 168 -27.38 20.84 3.77
N LYS A 169 -28.16 20.82 2.68
CA LYS A 169 -29.55 20.31 2.71
C LYS A 169 -29.60 18.82 3.05
N LYS A 170 -28.70 18.00 2.49
CA LYS A 170 -28.57 16.59 2.85
C LYS A 170 -28.18 16.39 4.32
N GLU A 171 -27.24 17.16 4.85
CA GLU A 171 -26.90 17.13 6.29
C GLU A 171 -28.06 17.59 7.19
N ILE A 172 -28.81 18.62 6.79
CA ILE A 172 -29.94 19.16 7.57
C ILE A 172 -31.14 18.20 7.55
N ASP A 173 -31.41 17.52 6.43
CA ASP A 173 -32.51 16.55 6.33
C ASP A 173 -32.19 15.25 7.09
N ILE A 174 -30.93 14.81 7.12
CA ILE A 174 -30.50 13.64 7.94
C ILE A 174 -30.70 13.90 9.44
N PHE A 175 -30.54 15.15 9.91
CA PHE A 175 -30.74 15.52 11.32
C PHE A 175 -32.20 15.83 11.69
N LYS A 176 -33.10 16.04 10.73
CA LYS A 176 -34.54 16.31 11.01
C LYS A 176 -35.38 15.05 11.13
N GLU A 177 -34.99 13.93 10.53
CA GLU A 177 -35.75 12.68 10.62
C GLU A 177 -35.62 11.94 11.96
N GLU A 178 -34.63 12.29 12.81
CA GLU A 178 -34.41 11.60 14.10
C GLU A 178 -35.13 12.24 15.30
N ASP A 179 -35.66 13.47 15.21
CA ASP A 179 -36.15 14.24 16.37
C ASP A 179 -37.68 14.28 16.57
N GLU A 180 -38.50 13.70 15.67
CA GLU A 180 -39.97 13.60 15.89
C GLU A 180 -40.40 12.35 16.68
N GLY A 181 -39.44 11.65 17.30
CA GLY A 181 -39.64 10.30 17.83
C GLY A 181 -39.65 10.11 19.35
N SER A 182 -39.60 11.13 20.22
CA SER A 182 -39.83 10.90 21.66
C SER A 182 -39.86 12.18 22.51
N LYS A 183 -41.04 12.79 22.71
CA LYS A 183 -41.33 13.59 23.92
C LYS A 183 -42.80 13.45 24.33
N GLU A 184 -43.11 12.39 25.08
CA GLU A 184 -44.21 12.42 26.05
C GLU A 184 -43.69 12.12 27.46
N LYS A 185 -43.97 13.08 28.36
CA LYS A 185 -43.99 13.05 29.83
C LYS A 185 -42.66 12.94 30.59
N MET A 186 -42.24 14.05 31.20
CA MET A 186 -42.23 14.14 32.67
C MET A 186 -42.26 15.59 33.17
N SER A 187 -42.87 15.75 34.33
CA SER A 187 -43.47 16.93 34.97
C SER A 187 -42.52 17.90 35.68
N ASP A 188 -42.93 19.18 35.68
CA ASP A 188 -42.97 20.21 36.75
C ASP A 188 -41.84 20.44 37.76
N TYR A 189 -41.84 21.70 38.24
CA TYR A 189 -41.14 22.32 39.38
C TYR A 189 -39.73 22.85 39.02
N THR A 190 -39.38 24.13 39.16
CA THR A 190 -39.80 25.18 40.08
C THR A 190 -39.56 26.58 39.49
N THR A 191 -40.54 27.45 39.71
CA THR A 191 -40.46 28.92 39.74
C THR A 191 -39.23 29.41 40.49
N ASP A 192 -38.53 30.41 39.96
CA ASP A 192 -37.95 31.46 40.80
C ASP A 192 -38.01 32.80 40.06
N GLN A 193 -38.56 33.77 40.77
CA GLN A 193 -38.92 35.11 40.31
C GLN A 193 -37.67 35.97 40.16
N GLU A 194 -37.61 36.77 39.09
CA GLU A 194 -36.70 37.91 38.99
C GLU A 194 -36.97 38.90 40.15
N PRO A 195 -35.94 39.42 40.84
CA PRO A 195 -36.06 40.68 41.53
C PRO A 195 -35.66 41.83 40.59
N LYS A 196 -36.55 42.82 40.53
CA LYS A 196 -36.38 44.10 39.86
C LYS A 196 -35.17 44.89 40.40
N LEU A 197 -34.57 45.67 39.49
CA LEU A 197 -33.84 46.93 39.65
C LEU A 197 -33.29 47.31 41.04
N ASN A 198 -31.97 47.47 41.12
CA ASN A 198 -31.31 48.77 40.95
C ASN A 198 -29.89 48.59 40.40
#